data_AF-A0A183IBU0-F1
#
_entry.id   AF-A0A183IBU0-F1
#
_cell.length_a   1.000
_cell.length_b   1.000
_cell.length_c   1.000
_cell.angle_alpha   90.00
_cell.angle_beta   90.00
_cell.angle_gamma   90.00
#
_symmetry.space_group_name_H-M   'P 1'
#
loop_
_entity.id
_entity.type
_entity.pdbx_description
1 polymer ?
#
loop_
_entity_poly.entity_id
_entity_poly.type
_entity_poly.pdbx_seq_one_letter_code
_entity_poly.pdbx_strand_id
1 'polypeptide(L)'
;MGQAEEIRLSASTSPHNVTVSPQKRQRGETLSDEVVKEELDFRLRLQSYKIDWHTKSKSISPWICARYGWICLEKDLLQCVSCKSYLPTYLPSLANFKEYNVRLKRIESGIISSHEQSCFWRSCPCSEQYCTPKVDDKAVVLQEMRNRCELLSRVSDDIRDTNVVGAEALNIKVEIDFLRQNFFPSLDEKLLLLAVTGWTDPNKFPPWSEVVTVTCHYCCREFGLLPFKLSIVTSDDTDCSETNDAASHGLSTHHKGKKDKVLNPAKQHYSWCPWLTKLCFPLPISSDKNDLDELQLYNDNLVEVLPEPRLFPRWQFALVLFVELTKPILKIEMEEQQELEEACRLLLNELATKVEKNLSSC
;
A
#
# COMPACT_ATOMS: atom_id res chain seq x y z
N MET A 1 -46.99 -7.78 -81.69
CA MET A 1 -45.60 -7.53 -82.11
C MET A 1 -44.71 -7.62 -80.89
N GLY A 2 -43.75 -8.57 -80.89
CA GLY A 2 -42.64 -8.78 -79.92
C GLY A 2 -43.05 -9.31 -78.53
N GLN A 3 -42.97 -10.61 -78.20
CA GLN A 3 -41.79 -11.46 -77.85
C GLN A 3 -40.93 -10.83 -76.71
N ALA A 4 -40.97 -11.31 -75.45
CA ALA A 4 -40.47 -12.58 -74.89
C ALA A 4 -38.92 -12.70 -74.92
N GLU A 5 -38.26 -12.76 -73.76
CA GLU A 5 -37.50 -13.94 -73.32
C GLU A 5 -36.86 -13.79 -71.93
N GLU A 6 -36.71 -14.95 -71.32
CA GLU A 6 -36.26 -15.30 -69.99
C GLU A 6 -34.79 -15.81 -70.10
N ILE A 7 -34.19 -16.24 -68.97
CA ILE A 7 -33.14 -17.31 -68.87
C ILE A 7 -31.68 -16.92 -68.49
N ARG A 8 -31.36 -17.33 -67.23
CA ARG A 8 -30.25 -18.14 -66.67
C ARG A 8 -28.74 -17.79 -66.79
N LEU A 9 -28.11 -17.90 -65.60
CA LEU A 9 -26.84 -18.55 -65.20
C LEU A 9 -25.74 -18.82 -66.25
N SER A 10 -24.48 -18.46 -65.94
CA SER A 10 -23.45 -19.40 -65.42
C SER A 10 -22.04 -18.79 -65.33
N ALA A 11 -21.26 -19.31 -64.37
CA ALA A 11 -19.79 -19.54 -64.27
C ALA A 11 -18.81 -18.75 -65.18
N SER A 12 -17.59 -18.38 -64.81
CA SER A 12 -16.67 -18.64 -63.69
C SER A 12 -15.39 -17.82 -63.96
N THR A 13 -14.63 -17.43 -62.94
CA THR A 13 -13.16 -17.62 -62.83
C THR A 13 -12.66 -16.91 -61.57
N SER A 14 -12.17 -17.70 -60.61
CA SER A 14 -11.22 -17.30 -59.56
C SER A 14 -9.80 -17.67 -60.08
N PRO A 15 -8.65 -17.26 -59.51
CA PRO A 15 -8.44 -16.87 -58.11
C PRO A 15 -7.40 -15.76 -57.82
N HIS A 16 -7.57 -15.08 -56.68
CA HIS A 16 -6.42 -14.71 -55.84
C HIS A 16 -6.74 -14.96 -54.36
N ASN A 17 -6.05 -15.97 -53.84
CA ASN A 17 -5.92 -16.29 -52.42
C ASN A 17 -5.28 -15.12 -51.68
N VAL A 18 -5.98 -14.56 -50.68
CA VAL A 18 -5.34 -13.92 -49.53
C VAL A 18 -5.72 -14.74 -48.30
N THR A 19 -4.83 -15.65 -47.94
CA THR A 19 -4.89 -16.43 -46.73
C THR A 19 -4.67 -15.49 -45.54
N VAL A 20 -5.74 -15.08 -44.86
CA VAL A 20 -5.63 -14.43 -43.55
C VAL A 20 -5.42 -15.54 -42.52
N SER A 21 -4.17 -15.69 -42.08
CA SER A 21 -3.82 -16.54 -40.94
C SER A 21 -4.54 -16.07 -39.68
N PRO A 22 -5.04 -16.98 -38.83
CA PRO A 22 -5.66 -16.61 -37.57
C PRO A 22 -4.57 -16.06 -36.64
N GLN A 23 -4.61 -14.75 -36.37
CA GLN A 23 -3.84 -14.16 -35.28
C GLN A 23 -4.23 -14.87 -33.98
N LYS A 24 -3.27 -15.61 -33.40
CA LYS A 24 -3.29 -16.05 -32.01
C LYS A 24 -3.54 -14.81 -31.15
N ARG A 25 -4.79 -14.60 -30.70
CA ARG A 25 -5.10 -13.66 -29.64
C ARG A 25 -4.25 -14.00 -28.42
N GLN A 26 -3.41 -13.06 -28.01
CA GLN A 26 -2.64 -13.13 -26.78
C GLN A 26 -3.62 -13.23 -25.61
N ARG A 27 -3.71 -14.42 -25.02
CA ARG A 27 -4.58 -14.74 -23.87
C ARG A 27 -4.04 -14.19 -22.54
N GLY A 28 -2.89 -13.51 -22.57
CA GLY A 28 -2.16 -13.04 -21.38
C GLY A 28 -2.50 -11.62 -20.94
N GLU A 29 -2.92 -10.73 -21.85
CA GLU A 29 -3.14 -9.31 -21.53
C GLU A 29 -4.53 -9.03 -20.90
N THR A 30 -5.53 -9.88 -21.14
CA THR A 30 -6.91 -9.63 -20.67
C THR A 30 -7.13 -9.86 -19.17
N LEU A 31 -6.45 -10.86 -18.58
CA LEU A 31 -6.65 -11.23 -17.18
C LEU A 31 -6.05 -10.20 -16.20
N SER A 32 -4.93 -9.57 -16.56
CA SER A 32 -4.31 -8.52 -15.74
C SER A 32 -5.16 -7.25 -15.70
N ASP A 33 -5.72 -6.86 -16.84
CA ASP A 33 -6.50 -5.63 -16.97
C ASP A 33 -7.83 -5.70 -16.21
N GLU A 34 -8.46 -6.88 -16.20
CA GLU A 34 -9.70 -7.15 -15.46
C GLU A 34 -9.46 -7.06 -13.95
N VAL A 35 -8.38 -7.66 -13.44
CA VAL A 35 -8.01 -7.58 -12.01
C VAL A 35 -7.73 -6.14 -11.58
N VAL A 36 -6.96 -5.39 -12.38
CA VAL A 36 -6.65 -3.97 -12.11
C VAL A 36 -7.94 -3.13 -12.07
N LYS A 37 -8.88 -3.41 -12.98
CA LYS A 37 -10.16 -2.70 -13.03
C LYS A 37 -11.04 -2.99 -11.82
N GLU A 38 -11.10 -4.26 -11.38
CA GLU A 38 -11.83 -4.65 -10.17
C GLU A 38 -11.27 -3.99 -8.92
N GLU A 39 -9.94 -3.98 -8.78
CA GLU A 39 -9.25 -3.34 -7.67
C GLU A 39 -9.52 -1.83 -7.64
N LEU A 40 -9.47 -1.17 -8.79
CA LEU A 40 -9.78 0.26 -8.91
C LEU A 40 -11.24 0.55 -8.54
N ASP A 41 -12.20 -0.23 -9.05
CA ASP A 41 -13.61 -0.11 -8.73
C ASP A 41 -13.89 -0.33 -7.23
N PHE A 42 -13.22 -1.32 -6.63
CA PHE A 42 -13.26 -1.54 -5.18
C PHE A 42 -12.75 -0.31 -4.40
N ARG A 43 -11.59 0.25 -4.79
CA ARG A 43 -11.01 1.44 -4.16
C ARG A 43 -11.91 2.67 -4.28
N LEU A 44 -12.53 2.87 -5.44
CA LEU A 44 -13.48 3.97 -5.65
C LEU A 44 -14.66 3.89 -4.66
N ARG A 45 -15.18 2.68 -4.40
CA ARG A 45 -16.20 2.51 -3.37
C ARG A 45 -15.66 2.83 -1.98
N LEU A 46 -14.46 2.35 -1.66
CA LEU A 46 -13.83 2.59 -0.35
C LEU A 46 -13.55 4.09 -0.08
N GLN A 47 -13.25 4.87 -1.12
CA GLN A 47 -13.05 6.32 -1.02
C GLN A 47 -14.31 7.11 -0.62
N SER A 48 -15.51 6.54 -0.80
CA SER A 48 -16.76 7.19 -0.36
C SER A 48 -16.87 7.31 1.17
N TYR A 49 -16.13 6.49 1.92
CA TYR A 49 -16.20 6.45 3.38
C TYR A 49 -15.35 7.56 4.00
N LYS A 50 -15.93 8.27 4.97
CA LYS A 50 -15.31 9.43 5.62
C LYS A 50 -14.71 9.06 6.98
N ILE A 51 -13.90 9.98 7.52
CA ILE A 51 -13.17 9.77 8.78
C ILE A 51 -14.10 9.34 9.92
N ASP A 52 -15.31 9.87 10.04
CA ASP A 52 -16.28 9.60 11.10
C ASP A 52 -16.71 8.12 11.22
N TRP A 53 -16.50 7.32 10.17
CA TRP A 53 -16.68 5.87 10.20
C TRP A 53 -15.75 5.17 11.21
N HIS A 54 -14.69 5.84 11.69
CA HIS A 54 -13.74 5.31 12.68
C HIS A 54 -14.40 4.91 14.01
N THR A 55 -15.60 5.46 14.29
CA THR A 55 -16.38 5.19 15.50
C THR A 55 -17.21 3.91 15.42
N LYS A 56 -17.36 3.32 14.23
CA LYS A 56 -18.19 2.13 14.00
C LYS A 56 -17.41 0.84 14.28
N SER A 57 -18.16 -0.25 14.53
CA SER A 57 -17.59 -1.58 14.74
C SER A 57 -16.76 -2.05 13.53
N LYS A 58 -15.68 -2.79 13.80
CA LYS A 58 -14.84 -3.42 12.76
C LYS A 58 -15.60 -4.42 11.89
N SER A 59 -16.65 -5.05 12.43
CA SER A 59 -17.51 -5.99 11.70
C SER A 59 -18.38 -5.33 10.63
N ILE A 60 -18.49 -4.00 10.63
CA ILE A 60 -19.10 -3.19 9.57
C ILE A 60 -18.09 -2.18 9.01
N SER A 61 -16.82 -2.57 8.96
CA SER A 61 -15.76 -1.73 8.43
C SER A 61 -16.01 -1.37 6.95
N PRO A 62 -15.48 -0.24 6.47
CA PRO A 62 -15.63 0.18 5.08
C PRO A 62 -15.22 -0.88 4.06
N TRP A 63 -14.25 -1.73 4.38
CA TRP A 63 -13.83 -2.86 3.55
C TRP A 63 -14.94 -3.88 3.35
N ILE A 64 -15.57 -4.31 4.45
CA ILE A 64 -16.66 -5.29 4.39
C ILE A 64 -17.80 -4.69 3.57
N CYS A 65 -18.20 -3.46 3.85
CA CYS A 65 -19.28 -2.82 3.11
C CYS A 65 -18.93 -2.62 1.61
N ALA A 66 -17.75 -2.10 1.28
CA ALA A 66 -17.32 -1.90 -0.11
C ALA A 66 -17.17 -3.22 -0.88
N ARG A 67 -16.80 -4.32 -0.23
CA ARG A 67 -16.75 -5.65 -0.87
C ARG A 67 -18.11 -6.12 -1.37
N TYR A 68 -19.17 -5.75 -0.67
CA TYR A 68 -20.56 -6.04 -1.05
C TYR A 68 -21.19 -4.89 -1.85
N GLY A 69 -20.39 -4.06 -2.53
CA GLY A 69 -20.90 -3.05 -3.45
C GLY A 69 -21.52 -1.82 -2.79
N TRP A 70 -21.32 -1.62 -1.48
CA TRP A 70 -21.85 -0.46 -0.77
C TRP A 70 -20.90 0.74 -0.85
N ILE A 71 -21.45 1.91 -1.16
CA ILE A 71 -20.82 3.22 -0.98
C ILE A 71 -21.47 3.96 0.19
N CYS A 72 -20.69 4.79 0.87
CA CYS A 72 -21.18 5.69 1.91
C CYS A 72 -21.76 6.94 1.24
N LEU A 73 -23.10 7.03 1.25
CA LEU A 73 -23.82 8.18 0.72
C LEU A 73 -23.85 9.30 1.75
N GLU A 74 -24.13 8.94 3.00
CA GLU A 74 -24.14 9.83 4.17
C GLU A 74 -23.59 9.09 5.39
N LYS A 75 -23.30 9.82 6.48
CA LYS A 75 -22.68 9.30 7.72
C LYS A 75 -23.21 7.95 8.20
N ASP A 76 -24.53 7.75 8.10
CA ASP A 76 -25.23 6.56 8.57
C ASP A 76 -26.09 5.90 7.49
N LEU A 77 -25.76 6.11 6.21
CA LEU A 77 -26.51 5.59 5.08
C LEU A 77 -25.60 5.08 3.97
N LEU A 78 -25.71 3.79 3.67
CA LEU A 78 -25.06 3.16 2.54
C LEU A 78 -26.02 3.02 1.37
N GLN A 79 -25.48 3.07 0.15
CA GLN A 79 -26.20 2.79 -1.09
C GLN A 79 -25.43 1.75 -1.91
N CYS A 80 -26.13 0.77 -2.48
CA CYS A 80 -25.52 -0.18 -3.39
C CYS A 80 -25.24 0.49 -4.74
N VAL A 81 -24.02 0.33 -5.27
CA VAL A 81 -23.64 0.90 -6.58
C VAL A 81 -24.46 0.34 -7.74
N SER A 82 -24.96 -0.89 -7.63
CA SER A 82 -25.67 -1.59 -8.71
C SER A 82 -27.18 -1.52 -8.56
N CYS A 83 -27.75 -2.06 -7.48
CA CYS A 83 -29.21 -2.12 -7.31
C CYS A 83 -29.83 -0.88 -6.67
N LYS A 84 -29.00 0.10 -6.25
CA LYS A 84 -29.43 1.37 -5.63
C LYS A 84 -30.22 1.24 -4.31
N SER A 85 -30.38 0.03 -3.77
CA SER A 85 -30.94 -0.19 -2.43
C SER A 85 -30.11 0.52 -1.37
N TYR A 86 -30.75 0.80 -0.23
CA TYR A 86 -30.15 1.53 0.88
C TYR A 86 -30.00 0.65 2.13
N LEU A 87 -28.93 0.87 2.88
CA LEU A 87 -28.69 0.23 4.17
C LEU A 87 -28.36 1.29 5.23
N PRO A 88 -29.26 1.57 6.17
CA PRO A 88 -28.98 2.48 7.28
C PRO A 88 -28.03 1.84 8.30
N THR A 89 -26.94 2.54 8.65
CA THR A 89 -25.84 2.06 9.50
C THR A 89 -25.68 2.81 10.82
N TYR A 90 -26.71 3.55 11.24
CA TYR A 90 -26.76 4.19 12.55
C TYR A 90 -26.61 3.15 13.67
N LEU A 91 -25.69 3.42 14.59
CA LEU A 91 -25.47 2.67 15.83
C LEU A 91 -25.82 3.56 17.03
N PRO A 92 -26.60 3.06 18.01
CA PRO A 92 -26.90 3.81 19.22
C PRO A 92 -25.65 3.93 20.12
N SER A 93 -25.76 4.68 21.21
CA SER A 93 -24.67 4.81 22.19
C SER A 93 -24.30 3.46 22.81
N LEU A 94 -23.00 3.23 23.03
CA LEU A 94 -22.48 2.06 23.75
C LEU A 94 -22.98 1.96 25.20
N ALA A 95 -23.53 3.04 25.77
CA ALA A 95 -24.21 3.01 27.06
C ALA A 95 -25.42 2.05 27.07
N ASN A 96 -26.08 1.87 25.92
CA ASN A 96 -27.11 0.85 25.74
C ASN A 96 -26.57 -0.33 24.92
N PHE A 97 -25.68 -1.12 25.54
CA PHE A 97 -24.98 -2.22 24.87
C PHE A 97 -25.92 -3.26 24.24
N LYS A 98 -27.09 -3.51 24.86
CA LYS A 98 -28.07 -4.46 24.31
C LYS A 98 -28.63 -3.98 22.97
N GLU A 99 -29.10 -2.73 22.92
CA GLU A 99 -29.64 -2.15 21.70
C GLU A 99 -28.55 -1.98 20.62
N TYR A 100 -27.35 -1.57 21.04
CA TYR A 100 -26.18 -1.49 20.16
C TYR A 100 -25.92 -2.81 19.45
N ASN A 101 -25.85 -3.93 20.17
CA ASN A 101 -25.57 -5.23 19.57
C ASN A 101 -26.69 -5.72 18.65
N VAL A 102 -27.96 -5.51 19.04
CA VAL A 102 -29.10 -5.84 18.17
C VAL A 102 -29.01 -5.05 16.87
N ARG A 103 -28.71 -3.75 16.95
CA ARG A 103 -28.59 -2.88 15.78
C ARG A 103 -27.40 -3.27 14.91
N LEU A 104 -26.25 -3.54 15.53
CA LEU A 104 -25.04 -3.99 14.84
C LEU A 104 -25.30 -5.30 14.08
N LYS A 105 -25.91 -6.31 14.71
CA LYS A 105 -26.26 -7.58 14.06
C LYS A 105 -27.19 -7.39 12.88
N ARG A 106 -28.18 -6.49 12.99
CA ARG A 106 -29.07 -6.15 11.87
C ARG A 106 -28.31 -5.50 10.71
N ILE A 107 -27.32 -4.65 11.00
CA ILE A 107 -26.48 -4.05 9.95
C ILE A 107 -25.58 -5.12 9.32
N GLU A 108 -24.93 -5.97 10.11
CA GLU A 108 -24.09 -7.08 9.63
C GLU A 108 -24.85 -8.00 8.65
N SER A 109 -26.06 -8.44 9.02
CA SER A 109 -26.93 -9.20 8.12
C SER A 109 -27.41 -8.37 6.93
N GLY A 110 -27.63 -7.07 7.14
CA GLY A 110 -28.07 -6.11 6.14
C GLY A 110 -27.08 -5.94 4.98
N ILE A 111 -25.77 -6.06 5.23
CA ILE A 111 -24.72 -5.95 4.20
C ILE A 111 -24.98 -6.92 3.04
N ILE A 112 -25.51 -8.10 3.30
CA ILE A 112 -25.86 -9.09 2.27
C ILE A 112 -27.34 -8.99 1.91
N SER A 113 -28.21 -8.90 2.91
CA SER A 113 -29.66 -9.07 2.70
C SER A 113 -30.37 -7.82 2.16
N SER A 114 -29.83 -6.61 2.38
CA SER A 114 -30.51 -5.34 2.03
C SER A 114 -30.38 -4.91 0.57
N HIS A 115 -29.73 -5.73 -0.26
CA HIS A 115 -29.80 -5.59 -1.70
C HIS A 115 -31.15 -6.10 -2.25
N GLU A 116 -31.54 -5.60 -3.42
CA GLU A 116 -32.58 -6.23 -4.25
C GLU A 116 -32.27 -7.72 -4.49
N GLN A 117 -33.32 -8.53 -4.59
CA GLN A 117 -33.18 -9.99 -4.70
C GLN A 117 -32.30 -10.45 -5.86
N SER A 118 -32.30 -9.71 -6.98
CA SER A 118 -31.52 -9.99 -8.20
C SER A 118 -30.13 -9.34 -8.22
N CYS A 119 -29.71 -8.64 -7.17
CA CYS A 119 -28.41 -7.98 -7.11
C CYS A 119 -27.29 -9.00 -6.97
N PHE A 120 -26.29 -8.96 -7.86
CA PHE A 120 -25.17 -9.89 -7.85
C PHE A 120 -24.28 -9.78 -6.60
N TRP A 121 -24.22 -8.61 -5.94
CA TRP A 121 -23.41 -8.39 -4.74
C TRP A 121 -23.80 -9.31 -3.58
N ARG A 122 -25.03 -9.88 -3.59
CA ARG A 122 -25.47 -10.86 -2.59
C ARG A 122 -24.67 -12.15 -2.60
N SER A 123 -24.20 -12.56 -3.77
CA SER A 123 -23.50 -13.84 -3.98
C SER A 123 -22.07 -13.68 -4.46
N CYS A 124 -21.72 -12.52 -5.03
CA CYS A 124 -20.44 -12.27 -5.67
C CYS A 124 -19.79 -11.02 -5.06
N PRO A 125 -19.35 -11.05 -3.78
CA PRO A 125 -18.58 -9.97 -3.21
C PRO A 125 -17.19 -9.88 -3.88
N CYS A 126 -16.60 -8.70 -3.81
CA CYS A 126 -15.23 -8.48 -4.26
C CYS A 126 -14.23 -9.35 -3.45
N SER A 127 -13.12 -9.74 -4.08
CA SER A 127 -12.11 -10.61 -3.45
C SER A 127 -11.53 -10.02 -2.17
N GLU A 128 -11.21 -10.87 -1.19
CA GLU A 128 -10.59 -10.46 0.07
C GLU A 128 -9.14 -9.99 -0.09
N GLN A 129 -8.50 -10.35 -1.20
CA GLN A 129 -7.13 -9.97 -1.49
C GLN A 129 -6.93 -8.45 -1.54
N TYR A 130 -7.95 -7.70 -1.97
CA TYR A 130 -7.88 -6.23 -2.01
C TYR A 130 -7.89 -5.63 -0.60
N CYS A 131 -8.38 -6.37 0.40
CA CYS A 131 -8.47 -5.94 1.80
C CYS A 131 -7.24 -6.28 2.63
N THR A 132 -6.21 -6.89 2.04
CA THR A 132 -5.10 -7.47 2.78
C THR A 132 -3.77 -7.23 2.05
N PRO A 133 -2.75 -6.62 2.69
CA PRO A 133 -1.38 -6.73 2.18
C PRO A 133 -0.96 -8.18 1.97
N LYS A 134 -0.32 -8.43 0.83
CA LYS A 134 0.58 -9.58 0.70
C LYS A 134 1.82 -9.31 1.56
N VAL A 135 2.16 -10.27 2.41
CA VAL A 135 3.28 -10.15 3.38
C VAL A 135 4.20 -11.35 3.36
N ASP A 136 3.84 -12.39 2.62
CA ASP A 136 4.45 -13.71 2.55
C ASP A 136 5.49 -13.83 1.42
N ASP A 137 5.30 -13.10 0.32
CA ASP A 137 6.25 -13.10 -0.79
C ASP A 137 7.26 -11.93 -0.69
N LYS A 138 8.54 -12.27 -0.41
CA LYS A 138 9.62 -11.28 -0.27
C LYS A 138 9.84 -10.42 -1.52
N ALA A 139 9.69 -10.99 -2.71
CA ALA A 139 9.93 -10.27 -3.97
C ALA A 139 8.80 -9.27 -4.21
N VAL A 140 7.56 -9.68 -3.95
CA VAL A 140 6.39 -8.80 -4.01
C VAL A 140 6.49 -7.70 -2.95
N VAL A 141 6.88 -8.02 -1.71
CA VAL A 141 7.04 -7.03 -0.64
C VAL A 141 8.08 -5.98 -1.01
N LEU A 142 9.25 -6.39 -1.52
CA LEU A 142 10.30 -5.47 -1.95
C LEU A 142 9.85 -4.63 -3.15
N GLN A 143 9.19 -5.23 -4.14
CA GLN A 143 8.69 -4.51 -5.31
C GLN A 143 7.63 -3.47 -4.91
N GLU A 144 6.70 -3.80 -4.04
CA GLU A 144 5.70 -2.87 -3.52
C GLU A 144 6.33 -1.74 -2.67
N MET A 145 7.43 -2.02 -1.97
CA MET A 145 8.22 -0.96 -1.32
C MET A 145 8.87 -0.05 -2.36
N ARG A 146 9.52 -0.60 -3.40
CA ARG A 146 10.12 0.19 -4.50
C ARG A 146 9.09 1.08 -5.18
N ASN A 147 7.94 0.52 -5.57
CA ASN A 147 6.85 1.25 -6.21
C ASN A 147 6.41 2.46 -5.37
N ARG A 148 6.24 2.28 -4.05
CA ARG A 148 5.90 3.38 -3.14
C ARG A 148 7.02 4.43 -3.06
N CYS A 149 8.28 4.01 -2.95
CA CYS A 149 9.42 4.92 -2.91
C CYS A 149 9.55 5.74 -4.20
N GLU A 150 9.38 5.12 -5.36
CA GLU A 150 9.43 5.79 -6.68
C GLU A 150 8.33 6.84 -6.81
N LEU A 151 7.10 6.50 -6.41
CA LEU A 151 5.99 7.45 -6.42
C LEU A 151 6.21 8.61 -5.44
N LEU A 152 6.66 8.33 -4.22
CA LEU A 152 6.96 9.37 -3.22
C LEU A 152 8.15 10.26 -3.62
N SER A 153 9.06 9.78 -4.46
CA SER A 153 10.22 10.56 -4.92
C SER A 153 9.82 11.83 -5.68
N ARG A 154 8.61 11.84 -6.27
CA ARG A 154 8.00 13.00 -6.95
C ARG A 154 7.76 14.19 -6.02
N VAL A 155 7.63 13.94 -4.73
CA VAL A 155 7.38 14.93 -3.68
C VAL A 155 8.47 14.87 -2.60
N SER A 156 9.68 14.44 -2.99
CA SER A 156 10.81 14.21 -2.07
C SER A 156 11.28 15.48 -1.36
N ASP A 157 11.23 16.64 -2.02
CA ASP A 157 11.61 17.92 -1.42
C ASP A 157 10.67 18.28 -0.26
N ASP A 158 9.35 18.18 -0.45
CA ASP A 158 8.37 18.41 0.61
C ASP A 158 8.49 17.40 1.76
N ILE A 159 8.83 16.15 1.45
CA ILE A 159 9.08 15.12 2.47
C ILE A 159 10.34 15.47 3.27
N ARG A 160 11.40 15.95 2.63
CA ARG A 160 12.66 16.34 3.29
C ARG A 160 12.43 17.48 4.28
N ASP A 161 11.55 18.42 3.95
CA ASP A 161 11.18 19.55 4.82
C ASP A 161 10.14 19.18 5.90
N THR A 162 9.62 17.96 5.88
CA THR A 162 8.64 17.47 6.86
C THR A 162 9.33 16.99 8.15
N ASN A 163 8.79 17.37 9.30
CA ASN A 163 9.19 16.88 10.61
C ASN A 163 8.59 15.49 10.88
N VAL A 164 9.25 14.43 10.42
CA VAL A 164 8.82 13.03 10.61
C VAL A 164 9.53 12.43 11.82
N VAL A 165 8.83 11.58 12.60
CA VAL A 165 9.47 10.78 13.65
C VAL A 165 10.59 9.90 13.07
N GLY A 166 11.69 9.72 13.81
CA GLY A 166 12.75 8.79 13.40
C GLY A 166 12.35 7.31 13.53
N ALA A 167 13.15 6.42 12.92
CA ALA A 167 12.91 4.98 12.93
C ALA A 167 12.92 4.37 14.36
N GLU A 168 13.64 4.97 15.31
CA GLU A 168 13.67 4.57 16.72
C GLU A 168 12.30 4.74 17.37
N ALA A 169 11.60 5.84 17.10
CA ALA A 169 10.28 6.11 17.65
C ALA A 169 9.20 5.13 17.14
N LEU A 170 9.50 4.42 16.04
CA LEU A 170 8.66 3.38 15.47
C LEU A 170 9.15 1.96 15.83
N ASN A 171 10.27 1.83 16.56
CA ASN A 171 10.93 0.58 16.89
C ASN A 171 11.27 -0.27 15.65
N ILE A 172 11.81 0.36 14.60
CA ILE A 172 12.20 -0.31 13.34
C ILE A 172 13.59 0.13 12.82
N LYS A 173 14.46 0.64 13.70
CA LYS A 173 15.75 1.22 13.31
C LYS A 173 16.64 0.19 12.59
N VAL A 174 16.69 -1.04 13.10
CA VAL A 174 17.51 -2.12 12.54
C VAL A 174 17.06 -2.48 11.13
N GLU A 175 15.75 -2.56 10.91
CA GLU A 175 15.14 -2.90 9.63
C GLU A 175 15.33 -1.77 8.61
N ILE A 176 15.20 -0.51 9.04
CA ILE A 176 15.44 0.66 8.19
C ILE A 176 16.91 0.75 7.79
N ASP A 177 17.85 0.53 8.71
CA ASP A 177 19.28 0.53 8.41
C ASP A 177 19.63 -0.56 7.40
N PHE A 178 19.10 -1.77 7.61
CA PHE A 178 19.26 -2.89 6.68
C PHE A 178 18.73 -2.57 5.29
N LEU A 179 17.52 -2.00 5.19
CA LEU A 179 16.92 -1.62 3.91
C LEU A 179 17.73 -0.55 3.19
N ARG A 180 18.21 0.48 3.91
CA ARG A 180 19.04 1.52 3.32
C ARG A 180 20.36 0.94 2.84
N GLN A 181 21.04 0.12 3.63
CA GLN A 181 22.33 -0.45 3.24
C GLN A 181 22.24 -1.33 2.00
N ASN A 182 21.20 -2.17 1.89
CA ASN A 182 21.17 -3.25 0.90
C ASN A 182 20.26 -2.97 -0.32
N PHE A 183 19.22 -2.15 -0.15
CA PHE A 183 18.19 -1.97 -1.19
C PHE A 183 17.96 -0.50 -1.59
N PHE A 184 18.23 0.44 -0.68
CA PHE A 184 17.90 1.86 -0.84
C PHE A 184 19.02 2.81 -0.31
N PRO A 185 20.28 2.69 -0.78
CA PRO A 185 21.44 3.37 -0.18
C PRO A 185 21.38 4.90 -0.24
N SER A 186 20.76 5.44 -1.28
CA SER A 186 20.66 6.89 -1.51
C SER A 186 19.30 7.49 -1.12
N LEU A 187 18.40 6.68 -0.57
CA LEU A 187 17.05 7.12 -0.26
C LEU A 187 17.00 7.86 1.08
N ASP A 188 16.28 8.98 1.09
CA ASP A 188 15.98 9.74 2.32
C ASP A 188 15.20 8.86 3.31
N GLU A 189 15.59 8.90 4.58
CA GLU A 189 14.98 8.06 5.61
C GLU A 189 13.49 8.38 5.79
N LYS A 190 13.08 9.65 5.73
CA LYS A 190 11.68 10.05 5.92
C LYS A 190 10.80 9.51 4.79
N LEU A 191 11.32 9.52 3.56
CA LEU A 191 10.65 8.92 2.41
C LEU A 191 10.51 7.41 2.60
N LEU A 192 11.58 6.72 3.02
CA LEU A 192 11.52 5.28 3.29
C LEU A 192 10.53 4.96 4.43
N LEU A 193 10.50 5.76 5.49
CA LEU A 193 9.55 5.63 6.60
C LEU A 193 8.10 5.76 6.13
N LEU A 194 7.78 6.74 5.28
CA LEU A 194 6.47 6.87 4.64
C LEU A 194 6.14 5.63 3.78
N ALA A 195 7.09 5.18 2.96
CA ALA A 195 6.92 4.03 2.09
C ALA A 195 6.63 2.76 2.90
N VAL A 196 7.49 2.36 3.84
CA VAL A 196 7.31 1.10 4.61
C VAL A 196 6.05 1.15 5.47
N THR A 197 5.65 2.32 5.96
CA THR A 197 4.40 2.51 6.69
C THR A 197 3.17 2.64 5.79
N GLY A 198 3.28 2.45 4.48
CA GLY A 198 2.11 2.25 3.58
C GLY A 198 1.61 3.49 2.86
N TRP A 199 2.38 4.56 2.84
CA TRP A 199 2.05 5.79 2.13
C TRP A 199 2.64 5.80 0.73
N THR A 200 1.96 6.48 -0.18
CA THR A 200 2.37 6.72 -1.57
C THR A 200 1.88 8.10 -2.03
N ASP A 201 2.42 8.61 -3.12
CA ASP A 201 1.85 9.76 -3.83
C ASP A 201 0.51 9.32 -4.47
N PRO A 202 -0.62 10.03 -4.24
CA PRO A 202 -1.91 9.72 -4.85
C PRO A 202 -1.92 9.75 -6.39
N ASN A 203 -0.83 10.17 -7.05
CA ASN A 203 -0.71 10.26 -8.50
C ASN A 203 -1.83 11.12 -9.12
N LYS A 204 -2.31 12.10 -8.36
CA LYS A 204 -3.32 13.07 -8.79
C LYS A 204 -2.62 14.34 -9.22
N PHE A 205 -2.26 14.43 -10.50
CA PHE A 205 -2.05 15.75 -11.11
C PHE A 205 -3.42 16.43 -11.24
N PRO A 206 -3.52 17.67 -10.72
CA PRO A 206 -3.25 18.78 -11.62
C PRO A 206 -2.21 19.78 -11.06
N PRO A 207 -1.64 20.64 -11.92
CA PRO A 207 -0.51 21.55 -11.63
C PRO A 207 -0.79 22.68 -10.62
N TRP A 208 -1.92 22.65 -9.90
CA TRP A 208 -2.47 23.82 -9.20
C TRP A 208 -2.72 23.61 -7.70
N SER A 209 -2.44 22.41 -7.15
CA SER A 209 -2.52 22.21 -5.70
C SER A 209 -1.17 22.55 -5.07
N GLU A 210 -1.11 23.69 -4.37
CA GLU A 210 0.04 24.04 -3.51
C GLU A 210 0.23 23.06 -2.33
N VAL A 211 -0.76 22.21 -2.07
CA VAL A 211 -0.74 21.26 -0.96
C VAL A 211 -0.29 19.89 -1.45
N VAL A 212 0.91 19.50 -1.06
CA VAL A 212 1.41 18.13 -1.22
C VAL A 212 0.70 17.21 -0.24
N THR A 213 0.08 16.16 -0.79
CA THR A 213 -0.60 15.11 -0.02
C THR A 213 0.03 13.74 -0.26
N VAL A 214 -0.11 12.86 0.72
CA VAL A 214 0.19 11.43 0.59
C VAL A 214 -1.06 10.62 0.86
N THR A 215 -1.17 9.44 0.25
CA THR A 215 -2.31 8.55 0.41
C THR A 215 -1.89 7.13 0.79
N CYS A 216 -2.76 6.42 1.51
CA CYS A 216 -2.60 4.98 1.72
C CYS A 216 -3.40 4.22 0.67
N HIS A 217 -2.75 3.26 0.00
CA HIS A 217 -3.40 2.39 -0.99
C HIS A 217 -4.62 1.67 -0.39
N TYR A 218 -4.47 1.20 0.85
CA TYR A 218 -5.49 0.37 1.49
C TYR A 218 -6.60 1.23 2.08
N CYS A 219 -6.34 2.00 3.15
CA CYS A 219 -7.45 2.72 3.79
C CYS A 219 -7.97 3.93 2.99
N CYS A 220 -7.34 4.26 1.86
CA CYS A 220 -7.69 5.41 1.02
C CYS A 220 -7.65 6.76 1.77
N ARG A 221 -7.03 6.82 2.95
CA ARG A 221 -6.81 8.10 3.63
C ARG A 221 -5.81 8.92 2.84
N GLU A 222 -6.09 10.20 2.72
CA GLU A 222 -5.21 11.21 2.13
C GLU A 222 -5.02 12.34 3.14
N PHE A 223 -3.79 12.81 3.34
CA PHE A 223 -3.51 13.95 4.20
C PHE A 223 -2.34 14.79 3.67
N GLY A 224 -2.37 16.10 3.93
CA GLY A 224 -1.33 17.04 3.52
C GLY A 224 -0.11 17.04 4.44
N LEU A 225 1.08 17.26 3.86
CA LEU A 225 2.35 17.36 4.60
C LEU A 225 2.57 18.74 5.24
N LEU A 226 1.92 19.78 4.72
CA LEU A 226 2.07 21.17 5.17
C LEU A 226 1.99 21.39 6.70
N PRO A 227 1.05 20.76 7.45
CA PRO A 227 0.96 20.93 8.90
C PRO A 227 2.19 20.46 9.69
N PHE A 228 3.12 19.75 9.03
CA PHE A 228 4.30 19.13 9.60
C PHE A 228 5.60 19.70 9.01
N LYS A 229 5.54 20.72 8.14
CA LYS A 229 6.76 21.36 7.63
C LYS A 229 7.54 22.00 8.77
N LEU A 230 8.86 21.84 8.72
CA LEU A 230 9.79 22.52 9.61
C LEU A 230 9.73 24.02 9.34
N SER A 231 9.57 24.82 10.39
CA SER A 231 9.61 26.27 10.23
C SER A 231 11.06 26.72 10.04
N ILE A 232 11.35 27.38 8.91
CA ILE A 232 12.64 28.05 8.71
C ILE A 232 12.64 29.26 9.64
N VAL A 233 13.45 29.21 10.70
CA VAL A 233 13.78 30.41 11.48
C VAL A 233 14.69 31.24 10.59
N THR A 234 14.13 32.21 9.87
CA THR A 234 14.93 33.28 9.26
C THR A 234 15.43 34.16 10.40
N SER A 235 16.71 34.06 10.71
CA SER A 235 17.41 34.93 11.64
C SER A 235 17.57 36.32 11.02
N ASP A 236 16.50 37.11 11.01
CA ASP A 236 16.56 38.55 10.77
C ASP A 236 15.89 39.26 11.95
N ASP A 237 16.51 39.15 13.12
CA ASP A 237 16.22 40.03 14.25
C ASP A 237 16.87 41.38 13.96
N THR A 238 16.15 42.25 13.24
CA THR A 238 16.43 43.68 13.27
C THR A 238 15.61 44.29 14.41
N ASP A 239 16.30 44.46 15.53
CA ASP A 239 15.87 45.15 16.74
C ASP A 239 15.39 46.58 16.45
N CYS A 240 14.17 46.94 16.86
CA CYS A 240 13.81 48.33 17.15
C CYS A 240 12.61 48.44 18.11
N SER A 241 12.95 48.63 19.38
CA SER A 241 12.43 49.64 20.32
C SER A 241 10.93 49.74 20.62
N GLU A 242 10.62 49.42 21.87
CA GLU A 242 9.42 49.72 22.64
C GLU A 242 9.04 51.22 22.64
N THR A 243 7.74 51.51 22.55
CA THR A 243 7.11 52.60 23.31
C THR A 243 5.78 52.10 23.88
N ASN A 244 5.64 52.22 25.19
CA ASN A 244 4.43 51.92 25.95
C ASN A 244 3.47 53.10 25.88
N ASP A 245 2.17 52.85 25.67
CA ASP A 245 1.08 53.69 26.18
C ASP A 245 -0.26 52.93 26.17
N ALA A 246 -1.19 53.43 26.98
CA ALA A 246 -2.07 52.66 27.85
C ALA A 246 -3.43 52.18 27.29
N ALA A 247 -3.94 51.13 27.95
CA ALA A 247 -5.33 50.77 28.25
C ALA A 247 -6.36 50.64 27.09
N SER A 248 -6.80 49.42 26.80
CA SER A 248 -8.21 48.99 26.94
C SER A 248 -8.48 47.59 26.35
N HIS A 249 -9.29 46.81 27.08
CA HIS A 249 -10.18 45.72 26.65
C HIS A 249 -9.71 44.67 25.62
N GLY A 250 -9.65 43.41 26.09
CA GLY A 250 -10.22 42.27 25.35
C GLY A 250 -9.23 41.26 24.77
N LEU A 251 -9.48 39.99 25.11
CA LEU A 251 -8.86 38.76 24.59
C LEU A 251 -7.35 38.60 24.82
N SER A 252 -7.02 37.79 25.83
CA SER A 252 -5.74 37.08 25.91
C SER A 252 -5.58 36.17 24.68
N THR A 253 -4.94 36.69 23.63
CA THR A 253 -4.35 35.88 22.58
C THR A 253 -2.99 35.42 23.08
N HIS A 254 -2.99 34.30 23.82
CA HIS A 254 -1.77 33.52 23.99
C HIS A 254 -1.20 33.21 22.60
N HIS A 255 -0.15 33.93 22.19
CA HIS A 255 0.79 33.54 21.16
C HIS A 255 1.53 32.30 21.66
N LYS A 256 0.83 31.16 21.61
CA LYS A 256 1.42 29.85 21.87
C LYS A 256 2.26 29.55 20.64
N GLY A 257 3.58 29.75 20.76
CA GLY A 257 4.56 29.36 19.74
C GLY A 257 4.14 28.04 19.13
N LYS A 258 3.90 28.06 17.81
CA LYS A 258 3.33 26.96 17.04
C LYS A 258 4.38 25.85 17.03
N LYS A 259 4.40 25.00 18.06
CA LYS A 259 5.29 23.82 18.09
C LYS A 259 5.05 23.06 16.80
N ASP A 260 6.10 22.93 15.99
CA ASP A 260 6.07 22.11 14.78
C ASP A 260 5.49 20.74 15.13
N LYS A 261 4.42 20.34 14.44
CA LYS A 261 3.81 19.04 14.67
C LYS A 261 4.75 17.99 14.10
N VAL A 262 5.08 16.97 14.89
CA VAL A 262 5.85 15.82 14.42
C VAL A 262 4.90 14.79 13.79
N LEU A 263 5.18 14.42 12.54
CA LEU A 263 4.44 13.41 11.79
C LEU A 263 4.87 12.01 12.22
N ASN A 264 3.97 11.25 12.84
CA ASN A 264 4.09 9.80 12.96
C ASN A 264 3.25 9.14 11.84
N PRO A 265 3.87 8.60 10.78
CA PRO A 265 3.15 8.10 9.61
C PRO A 265 2.36 6.82 9.91
N ALA A 266 2.82 5.98 10.84
CA ALA A 266 2.07 4.78 11.27
C ALA A 266 0.74 5.13 11.96
N LYS A 267 0.68 6.27 12.68
CA LYS A 267 -0.54 6.74 13.35
C LYS A 267 -1.51 7.49 12.43
N GLN A 268 -1.12 7.74 11.19
CA GLN A 268 -1.94 8.47 10.25
C GLN A 268 -2.99 7.58 9.57
N HIS A 269 -2.91 6.26 9.62
CA HIS A 269 -3.93 5.43 8.95
C HIS A 269 -5.31 5.57 9.59
N TYR A 270 -6.37 5.34 8.81
CA TYR A 270 -7.70 5.13 9.41
C TYR A 270 -7.71 3.85 10.25
N SER A 271 -8.59 3.79 11.26
CA SER A 271 -8.68 2.64 12.18
C SER A 271 -9.06 1.32 11.51
N TRP A 272 -9.63 1.39 10.30
CA TRP A 272 -9.94 0.23 9.46
C TRP A 272 -8.82 -0.14 8.48
N CYS A 273 -7.66 0.52 8.52
CA CYS A 273 -6.58 0.19 7.60
C CYS A 273 -6.03 -1.23 7.87
N PRO A 274 -5.94 -2.10 6.86
CA PRO A 274 -5.32 -3.42 6.96
C PRO A 274 -3.86 -3.37 7.42
N TRP A 275 -3.16 -2.26 7.16
CA TRP A 275 -1.81 -2.01 7.68
C TRP A 275 -1.75 -2.04 9.20
N LEU A 276 -2.82 -1.58 9.86
CA LEU A 276 -2.91 -1.53 11.32
C LEU A 276 -3.49 -2.81 11.93
N THR A 277 -3.96 -3.76 11.12
CA THR A 277 -4.43 -5.06 11.62
C THR A 277 -3.28 -5.71 12.38
N LYS A 278 -3.49 -5.96 13.67
CA LYS A 278 -2.49 -6.61 14.51
C LYS A 278 -2.50 -8.09 14.18
N LEU A 279 -1.35 -8.62 13.76
CA LEU A 279 -1.14 -10.05 13.62
C LEU A 279 -0.44 -10.55 14.89
N CYS A 280 -0.91 -11.68 15.40
CA CYS A 280 -0.18 -12.42 16.41
C CYS A 280 0.90 -13.22 15.69
N PHE A 281 2.14 -13.02 16.12
CA PHE A 281 3.25 -13.85 15.69
C PHE A 281 3.66 -14.78 16.84
N PRO A 282 4.09 -16.04 16.59
CA PRO A 282 3.93 -16.77 15.33
C PRO A 282 2.46 -16.93 14.97
N LEU A 283 2.14 -17.00 13.67
CA LEU A 283 0.74 -17.13 13.23
C LEU A 283 0.22 -18.49 13.72
N PRO A 284 -0.98 -18.54 14.35
CA PRO A 284 -1.57 -19.81 14.73
C PRO A 284 -1.78 -20.66 13.48
N ILE A 285 -1.24 -21.88 13.49
CA ILE A 285 -1.38 -22.85 12.39
C ILE A 285 -2.88 -23.12 12.19
N SER A 286 -3.40 -22.76 11.01
CA SER A 286 -4.78 -23.02 10.60
C SER A 286 -5.00 -24.51 10.34
N SER A 287 -6.19 -25.04 10.64
CA SER A 287 -6.52 -26.46 10.43
C SER A 287 -6.84 -26.85 8.97
N ASP A 288 -6.75 -25.91 8.01
CA ASP A 288 -7.03 -26.19 6.60
C ASP A 288 -5.82 -26.79 5.88
N LYS A 289 -6.01 -28.00 5.35
CA LYS A 289 -4.94 -28.96 5.05
C LYS A 289 -4.12 -28.69 3.78
N ASN A 290 -4.46 -27.69 2.98
CA ASN A 290 -3.86 -27.53 1.66
C ASN A 290 -2.68 -26.55 1.61
N ASP A 291 -2.52 -25.67 2.61
CA ASP A 291 -1.40 -24.72 2.72
C ASP A 291 -0.46 -25.03 3.90
N LEU A 292 -0.69 -26.17 4.58
CA LEU A 292 -0.02 -26.51 5.84
C LEU A 292 1.49 -26.72 5.69
N ASP A 293 1.96 -27.40 4.65
CA ASP A 293 3.39 -27.79 4.60
C ASP A 293 4.33 -26.58 4.39
N GLU A 294 3.91 -25.59 3.61
CA GLU A 294 4.69 -24.38 3.34
C GLU A 294 4.60 -23.37 4.50
N LEU A 295 3.41 -23.19 5.09
CA LEU A 295 3.19 -22.34 6.27
C LEU A 295 3.80 -22.93 7.55
N GLN A 296 3.85 -24.26 7.68
CA GLN A 296 4.46 -24.96 8.81
C GLN A 296 5.98 -24.83 8.77
N LEU A 297 6.61 -25.09 7.61
CA LEU A 297 8.04 -24.87 7.42
C LEU A 297 8.43 -23.39 7.61
N TYR A 298 7.57 -22.48 7.15
CA TYR A 298 7.72 -21.04 7.36
C TYR A 298 7.61 -20.66 8.85
N ASN A 299 6.62 -21.18 9.58
CA ASN A 299 6.47 -20.94 11.00
C ASN A 299 7.65 -21.53 11.80
N ASP A 300 8.10 -22.73 11.48
CA ASP A 300 9.18 -23.41 12.20
C ASP A 300 10.51 -22.65 12.07
N ASN A 301 10.87 -22.16 10.85
CA ASN A 301 12.05 -21.33 10.64
C ASN A 301 12.00 -19.97 11.36
N LEU A 302 10.79 -19.41 11.58
CA LEU A 302 10.62 -18.10 12.20
C LEU A 302 10.44 -18.17 13.72
N VAL A 303 9.94 -19.28 14.25
CA VAL A 303 9.88 -19.56 15.70
C VAL A 303 11.28 -19.59 16.30
N GLU A 304 12.29 -20.04 15.56
CA GLU A 304 13.70 -19.97 15.98
C GLU A 304 14.22 -18.53 16.09
N VAL A 305 13.69 -17.58 15.29
CA VAL A 305 14.17 -16.19 15.22
C VAL A 305 13.45 -15.28 16.23
N LEU A 306 12.18 -15.53 16.55
CA LEU A 306 11.34 -14.68 17.40
C LEU A 306 10.55 -15.51 18.43
N PRO A 307 11.13 -15.83 19.60
CA PRO A 307 10.64 -16.90 20.49
C PRO A 307 9.39 -16.54 21.32
N GLU A 308 8.95 -15.28 21.37
CA GLU A 308 7.78 -14.86 22.17
C GLU A 308 6.64 -14.30 21.32
N PRO A 309 5.37 -14.61 21.66
CA PRO A 309 4.24 -14.10 20.90
C PRO A 309 4.11 -12.58 21.00
N ARG A 310 4.20 -11.89 19.86
CA ARG A 310 4.12 -10.43 19.79
C ARG A 310 3.04 -9.98 18.81
N LEU A 311 2.34 -8.92 19.18
CA LEU A 311 1.32 -8.29 18.34
C LEU A 311 1.94 -7.12 17.56
N PHE A 312 2.21 -7.33 16.29
CA PHE A 312 2.70 -6.28 15.41
C PHE A 312 1.60 -5.78 14.48
N PRO A 313 1.53 -4.47 14.19
CA PRO A 313 0.85 -4.01 12.99
C PRO A 313 1.36 -4.77 11.77
N ARG A 314 0.47 -5.13 10.85
CA ARG A 314 0.78 -5.95 9.69
C ARG A 314 1.95 -5.44 8.86
N TRP A 315 2.08 -4.12 8.72
CA TRP A 315 3.20 -3.50 8.01
C TRP A 315 4.56 -3.75 8.69
N GLN A 316 4.59 -3.70 10.03
CA GLN A 316 5.80 -3.95 10.80
C GLN A 316 6.15 -5.43 10.76
N PHE A 317 5.14 -6.30 10.86
CA PHE A 317 5.31 -7.73 10.69
C PHE A 317 5.96 -8.08 9.33
N ALA A 318 5.40 -7.56 8.23
CA ALA A 318 5.94 -7.78 6.89
C ALA A 318 7.38 -7.28 6.73
N LEU A 319 7.70 -6.14 7.33
CA LEU A 319 9.04 -5.55 7.28
C LEU A 319 10.06 -6.42 8.04
N VAL A 320 9.76 -6.77 9.30
CA VAL A 320 10.64 -7.61 10.13
C VAL A 320 10.87 -8.95 9.43
N LEU A 321 9.80 -9.58 8.98
CA LEU A 321 9.86 -10.84 8.27
C LEU A 321 10.74 -10.76 7.02
N PHE A 322 10.52 -9.76 6.17
CA PHE A 322 11.32 -9.55 4.97
C PHE A 322 12.81 -9.46 5.32
N VAL A 323 13.16 -8.69 6.33
CA VAL A 323 14.55 -8.50 6.76
C VAL A 323 15.14 -9.80 7.29
N GLU A 324 14.46 -10.51 8.18
CA GLU A 324 14.96 -11.76 8.77
C GLU A 324 15.15 -12.86 7.72
N LEU A 325 14.24 -12.98 6.75
CA LEU A 325 14.37 -13.97 5.67
C LEU A 325 15.46 -13.61 4.65
N THR A 326 15.83 -12.33 4.53
CA THR A 326 16.76 -11.85 3.50
C THR A 326 18.19 -11.73 4.00
N LYS A 327 18.39 -11.41 5.29
CA LYS A 327 19.71 -11.35 5.94
C LYS A 327 20.63 -12.55 5.65
N PRO A 328 20.21 -13.81 5.86
CA PRO A 328 21.11 -14.96 5.66
C PRO A 328 21.49 -15.14 4.19
N ILE A 329 20.57 -14.86 3.27
CA ILE A 329 20.80 -15.00 1.82
C ILE A 329 21.87 -14.00 1.38
N LEU A 330 21.74 -12.72 1.75
CA LEU A 330 22.74 -11.70 1.43
C LEU A 330 24.10 -12.01 2.06
N LYS A 331 24.12 -12.59 3.25
CA LYS A 331 25.38 -13.00 3.90
C LYS A 331 26.11 -14.07 3.08
N ILE A 332 25.38 -15.07 2.59
CA ILE A 332 25.93 -16.13 1.72
C ILE A 332 26.45 -15.51 0.41
N GLU A 333 25.66 -14.66 -0.25
CA GLU A 333 26.08 -13.99 -1.49
C GLU A 333 27.34 -13.14 -1.30
N MET A 334 27.46 -12.42 -0.18
CA MET A 334 28.65 -11.65 0.16
C MET A 334 29.87 -12.54 0.44
N GLU A 335 29.70 -13.65 1.16
CA GLU A 335 30.77 -14.62 1.43
C GLU A 335 31.28 -15.25 0.13
N GLU A 336 30.35 -15.69 -0.75
CA GLU A 336 30.68 -16.24 -2.07
C GLU A 336 31.42 -15.23 -2.96
N GLN A 337 30.98 -13.97 -2.95
CA GLN A 337 31.64 -12.92 -3.72
C GLN A 337 33.05 -12.63 -3.20
N GLN A 338 33.24 -12.60 -1.87
CA GLN A 338 34.54 -12.40 -1.25
C GLN A 338 35.51 -13.55 -1.57
N GLU A 339 35.03 -14.79 -1.59
CA GLU A 339 35.81 -15.96 -2.00
C GLU A 339 36.24 -15.88 -3.47
N LEU A 340 35.34 -15.42 -4.36
CA LEU A 340 35.63 -15.23 -5.77
C LEU A 340 36.67 -14.13 -6.00
N GLU A 341 36.53 -12.99 -5.32
CA GLU A 341 37.50 -11.89 -5.39
C GLU A 341 38.89 -12.30 -4.91
N GLU A 342 38.96 -13.07 -3.81
CA GLU A 342 40.21 -13.60 -3.28
C GLU A 342 40.85 -14.62 -4.25
N ALA A 343 40.06 -15.50 -4.87
CA ALA A 343 40.53 -16.43 -5.88
C ALA A 343 41.08 -15.70 -7.12
N CYS A 344 40.39 -14.67 -7.61
CA CYS A 344 40.88 -13.81 -8.69
C CYS A 344 42.19 -13.11 -8.31
N ARG A 345 42.30 -12.59 -7.09
CA ARG A 345 43.52 -11.94 -6.58
C ARG A 345 44.71 -12.91 -6.57
N LEU A 346 44.52 -14.15 -6.12
CA LEU A 346 45.55 -15.18 -6.12
C LEU A 346 46.00 -15.56 -7.53
N LEU A 347 45.05 -15.71 -8.48
CA LEU A 347 45.37 -16.00 -9.89
C LEU A 347 46.16 -14.86 -10.55
N LEU A 348 45.78 -13.60 -10.28
CA LEU A 348 46.50 -12.43 -10.80
C LEU A 348 47.94 -12.38 -10.27
N ASN A 349 48.14 -12.67 -8.98
CA ASN A 349 49.48 -12.77 -8.39
C ASN A 349 50.30 -13.90 -9.02
N GLU A 350 49.70 -15.08 -9.24
CA GLU A 350 50.39 -16.19 -9.89
C GLU A 350 50.80 -15.84 -11.33
N LEU A 351 49.92 -15.19 -12.10
CA LEU A 351 50.23 -14.72 -13.45
C LEU A 351 51.35 -13.67 -13.44
N ALA A 352 51.31 -12.71 -12.52
CA ALA A 352 52.36 -11.71 -12.36
C ALA A 352 53.73 -12.36 -12.09
N THR A 353 53.79 -13.31 -11.15
CA THR A 353 55.04 -14.03 -10.85
C THR A 353 55.55 -14.88 -12.04
N LYS A 354 54.66 -15.45 -12.86
CA LYS A 354 55.04 -16.17 -14.09
C LYS A 354 55.61 -15.22 -15.15
N VAL A 355 55.01 -14.04 -15.31
CA VAL A 355 55.51 -13.01 -16.23
C VAL A 355 56.90 -12.51 -15.80
N GLU A 356 57.08 -12.20 -14.52
CA GLU A 356 58.38 -11.79 -13.98
C GLU A 356 59.47 -12.85 -14.17
N LYS A 357 59.15 -14.12 -13.90
CA LYS A 357 60.07 -15.24 -14.15
C LYS A 357 60.46 -15.35 -15.63
N ASN A 358 59.50 -15.23 -16.54
CA ASN A 358 59.76 -15.28 -17.98
C ASN A 358 60.63 -14.10 -18.45
N LEU A 359 60.40 -12.90 -17.92
CA LEU A 359 61.21 -11.71 -18.21
C LEU A 359 62.64 -11.81 -17.64
N SER A 360 62.83 -12.47 -16.49
CA SER A 360 64.16 -12.71 -15.91
C SER A 360 64.95 -13.85 -16.58
N SER A 361 64.31 -14.60 -17.49
CA SER A 361 64.90 -15.72 -18.23
C SER A 361 65.23 -15.41 -19.70
N CYS A 362 64.89 -14.21 -20.17
CA CYS A 362 65.43 -13.59 -21.39
C CYS A 362 66.58 -12.66 -21.02
#